data_AF-A0AAD5UST8-F1
#
_entry.id   AF-A0AAD5UST8-F1
#
_cell.length_a   1.000
_cell.length_b   1.000
_cell.length_c   1.000
_cell.angle_alpha   90.00
_cell.angle_beta   90.00
_cell.angle_gamma   90.00
#
_symmetry.space_group_name_H-M   'P 1'
#
loop_
_entity.id
_entity.type
_entity.pdbx_description
1 polymer ?
#
loop_
_entity_poly.entity_id
_entity_poly.type
_entity_poly.pdbx_seq_one_letter_code
_entity_poly.pdbx_strand_id
1 'polypeptide(L)'
;MATRRRSLGELASQRQATPHSRGTTQLPSESNTGSRESPASGARRGVSEDWEGFENHRSRRPSRNGSIRESHQDLISTTQPMPAWATPGATAFITPRGMASAMPVPPALQHLYPGYPPPGPTLLVMGIIELNPLLLPPPHPSPGPSLSWNMLFPPPRDRRFRGDPATWPPVQTLRLVSQRFPWKIDITATNIERGVTCDDVIKTIHRSMRENVAHWEFNSAPPDRQTEMTRAFRYNRSSAVYVPQDGDKLPNVLLRCDSLDQYTAFGGIVQDKRYVKKVCALAEVPGTFELLCIKPFIVN
;
A
#
# COMPACT_ATOMS: atom_id res chain seq x y z
N MET A 1 36.84 44.37 -18.10
CA MET A 1 36.99 43.82 -19.47
C MET A 1 36.54 42.37 -19.42
N ALA A 2 35.55 41.83 -20.13
CA ALA A 2 34.63 42.33 -21.13
C ALA A 2 33.29 41.59 -20.97
N THR A 3 32.20 42.34 -21.10
CA THR A 3 30.80 41.93 -20.96
C THR A 3 30.29 41.36 -22.27
N ARG A 4 29.56 40.23 -22.27
CA ARG A 4 28.81 39.77 -23.46
C ARG A 4 27.37 39.42 -23.10
N ARG A 5 26.51 40.44 -23.19
CA ARG A 5 25.05 40.34 -23.29
C ARG A 5 24.70 39.65 -24.61
N ARG A 6 23.78 38.69 -24.58
CA ARG A 6 23.00 38.30 -25.77
C ARG A 6 21.53 38.57 -25.50
N SER A 7 20.94 39.19 -26.50
CA SER A 7 19.68 39.88 -26.56
C SER A 7 18.48 38.94 -26.68
N LEU A 8 17.37 39.42 -26.12
CA LEU A 8 16.01 39.02 -26.44
C LEU A 8 15.74 39.10 -27.95
N GLY A 9 14.98 38.12 -28.44
CA GLY A 9 14.29 38.17 -29.73
C GLY A 9 12.85 37.72 -29.52
N GLU A 10 11.94 38.70 -29.50
CA GLU A 10 10.51 38.56 -29.74
C GLU A 10 10.24 37.85 -31.07
N LEU A 11 9.18 37.03 -31.13
CA LEU A 11 8.36 36.88 -32.34
C LEU A 11 6.98 36.30 -32.00
N ALA A 12 5.97 37.15 -32.22
CA ALA A 12 4.60 36.93 -32.70
C ALA A 12 3.92 35.57 -32.37
N SER A 13 2.85 35.51 -31.57
CA SER A 13 1.51 36.05 -31.84
C SER A 13 0.95 35.63 -33.21
N GLN A 14 0.34 34.45 -33.27
CA GLN A 14 -0.61 34.13 -34.33
C GLN A 14 -1.81 33.38 -33.76
N ARG A 15 -2.84 34.16 -33.45
CA ARG A 15 -4.21 33.70 -33.23
C ARG A 15 -4.76 33.27 -34.59
N GLN A 16 -5.25 32.04 -34.69
CA GLN A 16 -6.25 31.69 -35.70
C GLN A 16 -7.50 31.20 -34.96
N ALA A 17 -8.56 31.99 -35.11
CA ALA A 17 -9.92 31.61 -34.81
C ALA A 17 -10.55 31.04 -36.07
N THR A 18 -11.28 29.93 -35.95
CA THR A 18 -12.28 29.50 -36.93
C THR A 18 -13.48 28.87 -36.23
N PRO A 19 -14.66 28.88 -36.87
CA PRO A 19 -15.95 28.99 -36.19
C PRO A 19 -16.80 27.71 -36.22
N HIS A 20 -17.83 27.73 -35.37
CA HIS A 20 -19.15 27.10 -35.50
C HIS A 20 -19.32 25.74 -36.20
N SER A 21 -19.84 24.76 -35.46
CA SER A 21 -21.11 24.14 -35.84
C SER A 21 -21.88 23.63 -34.63
N ARG A 22 -23.12 24.11 -34.49
CA ARG A 22 -24.14 23.62 -33.56
C ARG A 22 -24.75 22.37 -34.17
N GLY A 23 -24.69 21.26 -33.45
CA GLY A 23 -25.47 20.06 -33.72
C GLY A 23 -26.36 19.76 -32.51
N THR A 24 -27.55 20.37 -32.49
CA THR A 24 -28.61 20.04 -31.53
C THR A 24 -29.32 18.79 -32.04
N THR A 25 -29.00 17.62 -31.50
CA THR A 25 -29.81 16.42 -31.67
C THR A 25 -30.71 16.27 -30.46
N GLN A 26 -32.00 16.59 -30.64
CA GLN A 26 -33.07 16.22 -29.73
C GLN A 26 -33.22 14.70 -29.72
N LEU A 27 -33.17 14.10 -28.53
CA LEU A 27 -33.65 12.74 -28.28
C LEU A 27 -34.99 12.83 -27.54
N PRO A 28 -35.97 11.98 -27.89
CA PRO A 28 -37.28 11.98 -27.27
C PRO A 28 -37.24 11.42 -25.85
N SER A 29 -38.00 12.08 -24.99
CA SER A 29 -38.37 11.71 -23.64
C SER A 29 -39.29 10.48 -23.64
N GLU A 30 -38.82 9.36 -23.11
CA GLU A 30 -39.68 8.27 -22.67
C GLU A 30 -39.78 8.29 -21.15
N SER A 31 -40.95 8.72 -20.69
CA SER A 31 -41.44 8.57 -19.33
C SER A 31 -41.69 7.09 -19.04
N ASN A 32 -40.91 6.49 -18.15
CA ASN A 32 -41.26 5.20 -17.57
C ASN A 32 -41.42 5.34 -16.04
N THR A 33 -42.64 5.62 -15.63
CA THR A 33 -43.14 5.53 -14.26
C THR A 33 -43.26 4.07 -13.87
N GLY A 34 -42.22 3.53 -13.25
CA GLY A 34 -42.20 2.19 -12.67
C GLY A 34 -41.99 2.28 -11.16
N SER A 35 -43.09 2.43 -10.43
CA SER A 35 -43.16 2.23 -8.97
C SER A 35 -42.55 0.89 -8.60
N ARG A 36 -41.48 0.90 -7.79
CA ARG A 36 -40.98 -0.33 -7.18
C ARG A 36 -40.80 -0.12 -5.68
N GLU A 37 -41.56 -0.95 -4.98
CA GLU A 37 -41.77 -1.01 -3.55
C GLU A 37 -40.46 -1.12 -2.77
N SER A 38 -40.40 -0.39 -1.66
CA SER A 38 -39.41 -0.57 -0.60
C SER A 38 -39.80 -1.76 0.28
N PRO A 39 -38.91 -2.75 0.50
CA PRO A 39 -39.00 -3.60 1.65
C PRO A 39 -38.03 -3.12 2.74
N ALA A 40 -38.64 -2.66 3.83
CA ALA A 40 -38.27 -2.88 5.22
C ALA A 40 -36.79 -3.08 5.57
N SER A 41 -36.30 -2.10 6.33
CA SER A 41 -35.20 -2.20 7.27
C SER A 41 -35.28 -3.47 8.13
N GLY A 42 -34.40 -4.42 7.86
CA GLY A 42 -34.24 -5.65 8.63
C GLY A 42 -32.81 -5.80 9.16
N ALA A 43 -32.70 -5.83 10.49
CA ALA A 43 -31.62 -6.40 11.28
C ALA A 43 -30.20 -5.78 11.14
N ARG A 44 -29.91 -4.81 12.02
CA ARG A 44 -28.54 -4.57 12.52
C ARG A 44 -28.07 -5.85 13.23
N ARG A 45 -27.21 -6.63 12.58
CA ARG A 45 -26.41 -7.67 13.23
C ARG A 45 -25.30 -7.00 14.02
N GLY A 46 -25.02 -7.56 15.21
CA GLY A 46 -24.08 -7.07 16.20
C GLY A 46 -22.75 -6.63 15.59
N VAL A 47 -22.43 -5.36 15.82
CA VAL A 47 -21.13 -4.78 15.53
C VAL A 47 -20.19 -5.23 16.65
N SER A 48 -19.09 -5.85 16.27
CA SER A 48 -17.94 -6.19 17.13
C SER A 48 -17.53 -4.98 17.97
N GLU A 49 -17.74 -5.06 19.28
CA GLU A 49 -17.48 -4.01 20.29
C GLU A 49 -15.99 -3.77 20.59
N ASP A 50 -15.07 -4.47 19.92
CA ASP A 50 -13.64 -4.46 20.29
C ASP A 50 -12.91 -3.13 20.02
N TRP A 51 -13.50 -2.17 19.30
CA TRP A 51 -12.86 -0.85 19.06
C TRP A 51 -13.59 0.34 19.66
N GLU A 52 -14.93 0.31 19.81
CA GLU A 52 -15.67 1.43 20.43
C GLU A 52 -15.39 1.58 21.94
N GLY A 53 -14.92 0.51 22.60
CA GLY A 53 -14.48 0.55 23.99
C GLY A 53 -13.20 1.37 24.26
N PHE A 54 -12.42 1.70 23.22
CA PHE A 54 -11.08 2.29 23.40
C PHE A 54 -11.07 3.82 23.54
N GLU A 55 -12.07 4.53 23.00
CA GLU A 55 -12.13 6.00 23.15
C GLU A 55 -12.62 6.43 24.54
N ASN A 56 -13.27 5.54 25.29
CA ASN A 56 -13.85 5.86 26.60
C ASN A 56 -12.86 5.78 27.80
N HIS A 57 -11.58 5.48 27.59
CA HIS A 57 -10.59 5.37 28.67
C HIS A 57 -9.57 6.51 28.77
N ARG A 58 -9.59 7.53 27.88
CA ARG A 58 -8.65 8.67 27.94
C ARG A 58 -9.15 9.95 28.65
N SER A 59 -10.37 9.98 29.22
CA SER A 59 -10.95 11.20 29.83
C SER A 59 -11.04 11.26 31.36
N ARG A 60 -10.27 10.45 32.10
CA ARG A 60 -10.09 10.65 33.56
C ARG A 60 -8.67 11.12 33.88
N ARG A 61 -8.39 12.40 33.64
CA ARG A 61 -7.28 13.08 34.33
C ARG A 61 -7.77 13.46 35.73
N PRO A 62 -7.14 12.99 36.82
CA PRO A 62 -7.47 13.48 38.15
C PRO A 62 -7.04 14.94 38.27
N SER A 63 -7.99 15.78 38.71
CA SER A 63 -7.76 17.16 39.11
C SER A 63 -6.70 17.21 40.21
N ARG A 64 -5.59 17.90 39.94
CA ARG A 64 -4.46 18.03 40.87
C ARG A 64 -4.66 19.29 41.70
N ASN A 65 -5.43 19.17 42.79
CA ASN A 65 -5.46 20.12 43.90
C ASN A 65 -5.57 19.32 45.19
N GLY A 66 -4.57 19.44 46.07
CA GLY A 66 -4.57 18.77 47.37
C GLY A 66 -3.18 18.59 47.96
N SER A 67 -2.72 19.64 48.64
CA SER A 67 -1.79 19.55 49.77
C SER A 67 -2.33 18.56 50.81
N ILE A 68 -1.47 17.71 51.41
CA ILE A 68 -1.47 17.31 52.84
C ILE A 68 -0.47 16.16 53.09
N ARG A 69 0.47 16.46 54.00
CA ARG A 69 1.17 15.68 55.04
C ARG A 69 1.74 14.28 54.77
N GLU A 70 3.01 14.19 55.16
CA GLU A 70 3.73 13.03 55.65
C GLU A 70 2.93 12.21 56.68
N SER A 71 2.93 10.89 56.47
CA SER A 71 2.98 9.92 57.55
C SER A 71 3.50 8.59 57.01
N HIS A 72 4.69 8.23 57.49
CA HIS A 72 5.24 6.88 57.49
C HIS A 72 4.22 5.87 58.01
N GLN A 73 4.10 4.71 57.36
CA GLN A 73 4.03 3.41 58.04
C GLN A 73 4.15 2.23 57.06
N ASP A 74 4.80 1.20 57.58
CA ASP A 74 5.37 0.01 56.96
C ASP A 74 4.33 -0.96 56.40
N LEU A 75 4.58 -1.51 55.21
CA LEU A 75 3.93 -2.73 54.72
C LEU A 75 4.92 -3.60 53.92
N ILE A 76 5.64 -4.44 54.67
CA ILE A 76 5.89 -5.89 54.47
C ILE A 76 5.90 -6.38 53.01
N SER A 77 7.10 -6.70 52.52
CA SER A 77 7.32 -7.51 51.32
C SER A 77 6.86 -8.95 51.53
N THR A 78 5.76 -9.33 50.89
CA THR A 78 5.40 -10.75 50.70
C THR A 78 6.03 -11.25 49.41
N THR A 79 7.20 -11.87 49.55
CA THR A 79 7.83 -12.68 48.51
C THR A 79 6.98 -13.92 48.27
N GLN A 80 6.33 -14.01 47.10
CA GLN A 80 5.77 -15.28 46.64
C GLN A 80 6.89 -16.17 46.07
N PRO A 81 6.97 -17.45 46.47
CA PRO A 81 7.85 -18.42 45.84
C PRO A 81 7.26 -18.85 44.49
N MET A 82 8.09 -18.80 43.43
CA MET A 82 7.74 -19.36 42.13
C MET A 82 7.70 -20.90 42.20
N PRO A 83 6.70 -21.55 41.59
CA PRO A 83 6.71 -22.99 41.45
C PRO A 83 7.74 -23.43 40.41
N ALA A 84 8.74 -24.18 40.87
CA ALA A 84 9.68 -24.93 40.05
C ALA A 84 9.05 -26.26 39.63
N TRP A 85 8.64 -26.40 38.36
CA TRP A 85 8.72 -27.64 37.58
C TRP A 85 8.10 -27.44 36.19
N ALA A 86 8.91 -27.46 35.14
CA ALA A 86 8.53 -27.90 33.81
C ALA A 86 9.82 -28.12 33.00
N THR A 87 10.31 -29.34 33.06
CA THR A 87 11.38 -29.90 32.24
C THR A 87 11.06 -29.69 30.75
N PRO A 88 11.94 -29.10 29.92
CA PRO A 88 11.76 -29.14 28.49
C PRO A 88 12.02 -30.57 27.99
N GLY A 89 10.94 -31.26 27.62
CA GLY A 89 11.00 -32.52 26.90
C GLY A 89 11.70 -32.32 25.56
N ALA A 90 12.72 -33.15 25.32
CA ALA A 90 13.45 -33.23 24.06
C ALA A 90 12.47 -33.41 22.89
N THR A 91 12.33 -32.38 22.07
CA THR A 91 11.61 -32.48 20.80
C THR A 91 12.55 -33.12 19.80
N ALA A 92 12.24 -34.36 19.42
CA ALA A 92 12.92 -35.06 18.34
C ALA A 92 12.78 -34.24 17.04
N PHE A 93 13.90 -33.84 16.48
CA PHE A 93 13.96 -33.28 15.13
C PHE A 93 13.56 -34.38 14.14
N ILE A 94 12.31 -34.36 13.67
CA ILE A 94 11.90 -35.08 12.48
C ILE A 94 12.46 -34.31 11.29
N THR A 95 13.58 -34.79 10.77
CA THR A 95 14.12 -34.37 9.47
C THR A 95 13.08 -34.70 8.39
N PRO A 96 12.55 -33.72 7.62
CA PRO A 96 11.80 -34.06 6.41
C PRO A 96 12.79 -34.58 5.37
N ARG A 97 13.03 -35.89 5.39
CA ARG A 97 13.71 -36.62 4.32
C ARG A 97 12.71 -36.84 3.19
N GLY A 98 12.56 -35.80 2.37
CA GLY A 98 11.75 -35.81 1.17
C GLY A 98 12.40 -34.91 0.14
N MET A 99 13.61 -35.29 -0.30
CA MET A 99 14.21 -34.75 -1.51
C MET A 99 13.27 -35.09 -2.66
N ALA A 100 12.45 -34.13 -3.08
CA ALA A 100 11.90 -34.13 -4.42
C ALA A 100 13.10 -34.06 -5.36
N SER A 101 13.55 -35.25 -5.79
CA SER A 101 14.51 -35.39 -6.87
C SER A 101 13.94 -34.59 -8.04
N ALA A 102 14.60 -33.50 -8.40
CA ALA A 102 14.32 -32.78 -9.63
C ALA A 102 14.36 -33.84 -10.74
N MET A 103 13.20 -34.12 -11.34
CA MET A 103 13.09 -35.07 -12.44
C MET A 103 14.05 -34.59 -13.53
N PRO A 104 15.03 -35.40 -13.96
CA PRO A 104 15.91 -35.01 -15.05
C PRO A 104 15.04 -34.75 -16.28
N VAL A 105 15.13 -33.53 -16.81
CA VAL A 105 14.45 -33.14 -18.04
C VAL A 105 14.83 -34.14 -19.14
N PRO A 106 13.87 -34.77 -19.83
CA PRO A 106 14.16 -35.72 -20.89
C PRO A 106 15.10 -35.10 -21.93
N PRO A 107 16.21 -35.77 -22.30
CA PRO A 107 17.18 -35.25 -23.28
C PRO A 107 16.55 -34.82 -24.61
N ALA A 108 15.42 -35.44 -24.98
CA ALA A 108 14.71 -35.20 -26.23
C ALA A 108 14.07 -33.81 -26.35
N LEU A 109 13.89 -33.05 -25.26
CA LEU A 109 13.30 -31.70 -25.31
C LEU A 109 14.34 -30.57 -25.28
N GLN A 110 15.63 -30.88 -25.14
CA GLN A 110 16.70 -29.87 -25.10
C GLN A 110 16.93 -29.17 -26.45
N HIS A 111 16.54 -29.81 -27.56
CA HIS A 111 16.72 -29.26 -28.90
C HIS A 111 15.60 -28.33 -29.37
N LEU A 112 14.46 -28.26 -28.67
CA LEU A 112 13.29 -27.46 -29.09
C LEU A 112 13.35 -25.99 -28.63
N TYR A 113 14.34 -25.60 -27.82
CA TYR A 113 14.55 -24.22 -27.38
C TYR A 113 16.04 -23.82 -27.47
N PRO A 114 16.58 -23.60 -28.68
CA PRO A 114 17.93 -23.08 -28.84
C PRO A 114 17.97 -21.63 -28.34
N GLY A 115 18.41 -21.43 -27.08
CA GLY A 115 18.63 -20.10 -26.51
C GLY A 115 18.30 -19.91 -25.04
N TYR A 116 17.65 -20.88 -24.36
CA TYR A 116 17.51 -20.80 -22.91
C TYR A 116 18.75 -21.39 -22.23
N PRO A 117 19.57 -20.58 -21.52
CA PRO A 117 20.63 -21.14 -20.70
C PRO A 117 20.02 -22.05 -19.64
N PRO A 118 20.69 -23.15 -19.26
CA PRO A 118 20.23 -24.00 -18.18
C PRO A 118 20.01 -23.17 -16.91
N PRO A 119 19.08 -23.57 -16.01
CA PRO A 119 18.89 -22.93 -14.71
C PRO A 119 20.11 -23.19 -13.82
N GLY A 120 21.21 -22.52 -14.11
CA GLY A 120 22.35 -22.38 -13.21
C GLY A 120 22.02 -21.40 -12.09
N PRO A 121 22.83 -21.35 -11.01
CA PRO A 121 22.69 -20.32 -10.01
C PRO A 121 22.80 -18.97 -10.70
N THR A 122 21.69 -18.23 -10.75
CA THR A 122 21.60 -16.90 -11.32
C THR A 122 22.59 -16.02 -10.59
N LEU A 123 23.81 -15.88 -11.13
CA LEU A 123 24.74 -14.85 -10.70
C LEU A 123 23.96 -13.55 -10.86
N LEU A 124 23.64 -12.92 -9.72
CA LEU A 124 23.12 -11.57 -9.67
C LEU A 124 24.22 -10.68 -10.25
N VAL A 125 24.24 -10.56 -11.58
CA VAL A 125 24.88 -9.44 -12.24
C VAL A 125 24.25 -8.23 -11.55
N MET A 126 25.07 -7.42 -10.90
CA MET A 126 24.65 -6.17 -10.25
C MET A 126 24.29 -5.14 -11.31
N GLY A 127 23.29 -5.49 -12.13
CA GLY A 127 22.71 -4.69 -13.17
C GLY A 127 21.77 -3.66 -12.57
N ILE A 128 21.62 -2.56 -13.30
CA ILE A 128 20.60 -1.56 -13.00
C ILE A 128 19.25 -2.25 -13.18
N ILE A 129 18.47 -2.35 -12.10
CA ILE A 129 17.09 -2.85 -12.16
C ILE A 129 16.21 -1.68 -12.57
N GLU A 130 15.66 -1.76 -13.77
CA GLU A 130 14.71 -0.79 -14.31
C GLU A 130 13.27 -1.20 -13.97
N LEU A 131 12.41 -0.25 -13.62
CA LEU A 131 11.00 -0.51 -13.33
C LEU A 131 10.15 -0.44 -14.59
N ASN A 132 9.09 -1.26 -14.62
CA ASN A 132 8.09 -1.20 -15.69
C ASN A 132 7.42 0.20 -15.72
N PRO A 133 7.27 0.84 -16.90
CA PRO A 133 6.63 2.16 -17.02
C PRO A 133 5.23 2.26 -16.42
N LEU A 134 4.47 1.17 -16.37
CA LEU A 134 3.15 1.12 -15.73
C LEU A 134 3.21 1.48 -14.23
N LEU A 135 4.30 1.10 -13.58
CA LEU A 135 4.52 1.29 -12.14
C LEU A 135 5.21 2.61 -11.83
N LEU A 136 5.77 3.30 -12.83
CA LEU A 136 6.41 4.59 -12.63
C LEU A 136 5.36 5.66 -12.29
N PRO A 137 5.77 6.73 -11.60
CA PRO A 137 4.92 7.90 -11.43
C PRO A 137 4.50 8.45 -12.80
N PRO A 138 3.26 8.97 -12.92
CA PRO A 138 2.80 9.55 -14.17
C PRO A 138 3.79 10.66 -14.61
N PRO A 139 4.33 10.59 -15.85
CA PRO A 139 5.07 11.72 -16.38
C PRO A 139 4.11 12.91 -16.44
N HIS A 140 4.59 14.06 -15.96
CA HIS A 140 3.96 15.39 -15.98
C HIS A 140 2.88 15.53 -17.07
N PRO A 141 1.72 16.16 -16.77
CA PRO A 141 0.34 15.79 -17.17
C PRO A 141 0.16 15.25 -18.59
N SER A 142 0.83 14.15 -18.91
CA SER A 142 0.86 13.55 -20.23
C SER A 142 -0.09 12.36 -20.21
N PRO A 143 -0.87 12.12 -21.28
CA PRO A 143 -1.86 11.04 -21.35
C PRO A 143 -1.22 9.64 -21.50
N GLY A 144 -0.03 9.42 -20.92
CA GLY A 144 0.64 8.14 -20.93
C GLY A 144 -0.11 7.06 -20.12
N PRO A 145 0.22 5.78 -20.32
CA PRO A 145 -0.37 4.66 -19.61
C PRO A 145 0.14 4.60 -18.15
N SER A 146 -0.28 5.56 -17.32
CA SER A 146 0.02 5.56 -15.89
C SER A 146 -1.09 4.86 -15.11
N LEU A 147 -0.73 4.00 -14.17
CA LEU A 147 -1.69 3.46 -13.22
C LEU A 147 -2.04 4.53 -12.18
N SER A 148 -3.30 4.98 -12.17
CA SER A 148 -3.85 5.81 -11.10
C SER A 148 -4.99 5.07 -10.44
N TRP A 149 -4.89 4.88 -9.13
CA TRP A 149 -5.84 4.06 -8.37
C TRP A 149 -5.84 4.49 -6.89
N ASN A 150 -7.04 4.62 -6.31
CA ASN A 150 -7.21 4.85 -4.88
C ASN A 150 -7.10 3.52 -4.12
N MET A 151 -6.03 3.36 -3.32
CA MET A 151 -5.66 2.14 -2.60
C MET A 151 -6.65 1.71 -1.52
N LEU A 152 -7.66 2.52 -1.20
CA LEU A 152 -8.81 2.10 -0.39
C LEU A 152 -9.64 1.02 -1.08
N PHE A 153 -9.62 0.98 -2.41
CA PHE A 153 -10.47 0.13 -3.23
C PHE A 153 -9.67 -0.93 -3.98
N PRO A 154 -10.33 -1.99 -4.47
CA PRO A 154 -9.70 -2.93 -5.38
C PRO A 154 -9.09 -2.23 -6.59
N PRO A 155 -7.88 -2.63 -7.02
CA PRO A 155 -7.21 -1.99 -8.14
C PRO A 155 -7.98 -2.29 -9.45
N PRO A 156 -7.91 -1.39 -10.45
CA PRO A 156 -8.68 -1.50 -11.69
C PRO A 156 -8.35 -2.79 -12.45
N ARG A 157 -9.35 -3.54 -12.89
CA ARG A 157 -9.16 -4.87 -13.51
C ARG A 157 -8.57 -4.86 -14.93
N ASP A 158 -8.05 -3.72 -15.41
CA ASP A 158 -7.46 -3.65 -16.74
C ASP A 158 -6.31 -4.66 -16.85
N ARG A 159 -6.46 -5.60 -17.79
CA ARG A 159 -5.57 -6.75 -17.97
C ARG A 159 -4.34 -6.43 -18.80
N ARG A 160 -4.35 -5.30 -19.54
CA ARG A 160 -3.42 -5.07 -20.66
C ARG A 160 -1.94 -5.12 -20.28
N PHE A 161 -1.58 -4.76 -19.05
CA PHE A 161 -0.19 -4.63 -18.62
C PHE A 161 0.11 -5.34 -17.28
N ARG A 162 -0.84 -6.12 -16.78
CA ARG A 162 -0.72 -6.80 -15.47
C ARG A 162 0.21 -8.01 -15.54
N GLY A 163 0.22 -8.74 -16.67
CA GLY A 163 1.06 -9.91 -16.86
C GLY A 163 2.54 -9.61 -17.15
N ASP A 164 2.88 -8.34 -17.39
CA ASP A 164 4.23 -7.91 -17.74
C ASP A 164 5.16 -7.96 -16.51
N PRO A 165 6.46 -8.20 -16.71
CA PRO A 165 7.42 -8.15 -15.62
C PRO A 165 7.44 -6.74 -14.99
N ALA A 166 7.50 -6.68 -13.67
CA ALA A 166 7.56 -5.43 -12.92
C ALA A 166 8.91 -4.73 -13.06
N THR A 167 9.95 -5.48 -13.44
CA THR A 167 11.33 -5.02 -13.51
C THR A 167 12.05 -5.62 -14.72
N TRP A 168 13.09 -4.94 -15.17
CA TRP A 168 14.05 -5.44 -16.15
C TRP A 168 15.48 -5.27 -15.63
N PRO A 169 16.27 -6.36 -15.49
CA PRO A 169 15.87 -7.76 -15.64
C PRO A 169 14.81 -8.20 -14.60
N PRO A 170 14.00 -9.23 -14.89
CA PRO A 170 13.01 -9.73 -13.93
C PRO A 170 13.65 -10.26 -12.64
N VAL A 171 13.12 -9.84 -11.50
CA VAL A 171 13.57 -10.30 -10.16
C VAL A 171 12.55 -11.22 -9.51
N GLN A 172 12.98 -12.13 -8.64
CA GLN A 172 12.08 -13.04 -7.92
C GLN A 172 11.42 -12.40 -6.69
N THR A 173 12.07 -11.40 -6.11
CA THR A 173 11.58 -10.65 -4.95
C THR A 173 11.79 -9.17 -5.14
N LEU A 174 10.83 -8.37 -4.66
CA LEU A 174 10.84 -6.92 -4.70
C LEU A 174 10.34 -6.42 -3.35
N ARG A 175 10.95 -5.35 -2.83
CA ARG A 175 10.56 -4.74 -1.56
C ARG A 175 10.14 -3.29 -1.76
N LEU A 176 9.01 -2.90 -1.17
CA LEU A 176 8.56 -1.51 -1.15
C LEU A 176 8.68 -0.92 0.25
N VAL A 177 9.16 0.32 0.30
CA VAL A 177 9.13 1.20 1.48
C VAL A 177 8.38 2.47 1.14
N SER A 178 7.82 3.17 2.11
CA SER A 178 7.16 4.47 1.87
C SER A 178 7.48 5.45 2.99
N GLN A 179 7.36 6.74 2.70
CA GLN A 179 7.43 7.80 3.71
C GLN A 179 6.16 7.90 4.56
N ARG A 180 5.04 7.31 4.09
CA ARG A 180 3.73 7.44 4.74
C ARG A 180 3.50 6.40 5.84
N PHE A 181 4.24 5.31 5.81
CA PHE A 181 4.09 4.22 6.77
C PHE A 181 5.45 3.57 7.09
N PRO A 182 5.64 3.05 8.32
CA PRO A 182 6.93 2.53 8.75
C PRO A 182 7.23 1.08 8.33
N TRP A 183 6.21 0.31 7.92
CA TRP A 183 6.40 -1.09 7.52
C TRP A 183 6.91 -1.24 6.08
N LYS A 184 7.32 -2.46 5.74
CA LYS A 184 7.81 -2.83 4.41
C LYS A 184 6.78 -3.73 3.74
N ILE A 185 6.67 -3.66 2.42
CA ILE A 185 5.83 -4.57 1.63
C ILE A 185 6.76 -5.46 0.82
N ASP A 186 6.84 -6.72 1.23
CA ASP A 186 7.64 -7.74 0.55
C ASP A 186 6.78 -8.44 -0.51
N ILE A 187 7.26 -8.41 -1.75
CA ILE A 187 6.57 -8.93 -2.93
C ILE A 187 7.41 -10.07 -3.48
N THR A 188 6.81 -11.24 -3.58
CA THR A 188 7.43 -12.44 -4.16
C THR A 188 6.70 -12.78 -5.45
N ALA A 189 7.46 -13.22 -6.46
CA ALA A 189 6.91 -13.66 -7.73
C ALA A 189 5.93 -14.82 -7.54
N THR A 190 4.73 -14.73 -8.14
CA THR A 190 3.80 -15.88 -8.16
C THR A 190 4.36 -17.03 -9.00
N ASN A 191 5.11 -16.71 -10.07
CA ASN A 191 5.85 -17.69 -10.88
C ASN A 191 7.34 -17.31 -10.88
N ILE A 192 8.16 -18.17 -10.28
CA ILE A 192 9.61 -17.98 -10.11
C ILE A 192 10.33 -17.82 -11.46
N GLU A 193 9.89 -18.51 -12.51
CA GLU A 193 10.52 -18.46 -13.84
C GLU A 193 10.29 -17.12 -14.55
N ARG A 194 9.17 -16.46 -14.26
CA ARG A 194 8.83 -15.15 -14.85
C ARG A 194 9.36 -13.97 -14.04
N GLY A 195 9.63 -14.18 -12.75
CA GLY A 195 9.88 -13.10 -11.81
C GLY A 195 8.59 -12.35 -11.41
N VAL A 196 8.77 -11.28 -10.64
CA VAL A 196 7.69 -10.43 -10.11
C VAL A 196 7.02 -9.72 -11.28
N THR A 197 5.71 -9.88 -11.40
CA THR A 197 4.88 -9.19 -12.40
C THR A 197 4.26 -7.91 -11.85
N CYS A 198 3.81 -7.03 -12.74
CA CYS A 198 3.04 -5.84 -12.36
C CYS A 198 1.79 -6.20 -11.54
N ASP A 199 1.12 -7.32 -11.89
CA ASP A 199 -0.04 -7.82 -11.13
C ASP A 199 0.33 -8.24 -9.71
N ASP A 200 1.47 -8.92 -9.51
CA ASP A 200 1.97 -9.32 -8.20
C ASP A 200 2.18 -8.09 -7.31
N VAL A 201 2.79 -7.04 -7.86
CA VAL A 201 3.03 -5.77 -7.16
C VAL A 201 1.70 -5.13 -6.75
N ILE A 202 0.79 -4.92 -7.70
CA ILE A 202 -0.48 -4.24 -7.46
C ILE A 202 -1.36 -5.00 -6.46
N LYS A 203 -1.48 -6.33 -6.62
CA LYS A 203 -2.25 -7.18 -5.70
C LYS A 203 -1.66 -7.21 -4.31
N THR A 204 -0.33 -7.28 -4.19
CA THR A 204 0.34 -7.32 -2.89
C THR A 204 0.23 -5.99 -2.15
N ILE A 205 0.37 -4.85 -2.85
CA ILE A 205 0.07 -3.52 -2.28
C ILE A 205 -1.36 -3.48 -1.76
N HIS A 206 -2.36 -3.82 -2.60
CA HIS A 206 -3.76 -3.80 -2.20
C HIS A 206 -4.03 -4.71 -0.99
N ARG A 207 -3.48 -5.93 -0.99
CA ARG A 207 -3.60 -6.86 0.15
C ARG A 207 -3.01 -6.27 1.42
N SER A 208 -1.81 -5.72 1.36
CA SER A 208 -1.14 -5.10 2.51
C SER A 208 -1.95 -3.90 3.06
N MET A 209 -2.54 -3.09 2.18
CA MET A 209 -3.38 -1.96 2.57
C MET A 209 -4.69 -2.37 3.25
N ARG A 210 -5.16 -3.60 3.00
CA ARG A 210 -6.37 -4.19 3.60
C ARG A 210 -6.11 -4.95 4.89
N GLU A 211 -4.87 -5.03 5.35
CA GLU A 211 -4.54 -5.63 6.65
C GLU A 211 -4.94 -4.68 7.79
N ASN A 212 -5.29 -5.26 8.94
CA ASN A 212 -5.59 -4.51 10.14
C ASN A 212 -4.30 -3.87 10.69
N VAL A 213 -4.40 -2.64 11.19
CA VAL A 213 -3.32 -2.04 11.97
C VAL A 213 -3.23 -2.76 13.30
N ALA A 214 -2.04 -3.26 13.62
CA ALA A 214 -1.84 -3.92 14.91
C ALA A 214 -1.93 -2.90 16.06
N HIS A 215 -2.43 -3.30 17.21
CA HIS A 215 -2.60 -2.39 18.34
C HIS A 215 -1.27 -1.74 18.79
N TRP A 216 -0.17 -2.50 18.77
CA TRP A 216 1.16 -1.96 19.09
C TRP A 216 1.65 -0.96 18.03
N GLU A 217 1.27 -1.14 16.76
CA GLU A 217 1.65 -0.27 15.65
C GLU A 217 0.95 1.09 15.78
N PHE A 218 -0.34 1.09 16.14
CA PHE A 218 -1.07 2.32 16.45
C PHE A 218 -0.53 3.02 17.71
N ASN A 219 -0.31 2.28 18.80
CA ASN A 219 0.13 2.88 20.07
C ASN A 219 1.57 3.38 20.06
N SER A 220 2.43 2.81 19.23
CA SER A 220 3.81 3.28 19.05
C SER A 220 3.91 4.51 18.15
N ALA A 221 2.86 4.82 17.38
CA ALA A 221 2.82 6.04 16.57
C ALA A 221 2.73 7.29 17.46
N PRO A 222 3.31 8.44 17.04
CA PRO A 222 3.16 9.71 17.76
C PRO A 222 1.68 10.11 17.95
N PRO A 223 1.31 10.84 19.02
CA PRO A 223 -0.08 11.23 19.30
C PRO A 223 -0.77 11.97 18.13
N ASP A 224 -0.05 12.84 17.44
CA ASP A 224 -0.57 13.55 16.27
C ASP A 224 -0.90 12.57 15.15
N ARG A 225 -0.04 11.57 14.96
CA ARG A 225 -0.24 10.52 13.96
C ARG A 225 -1.41 9.59 14.29
N GLN A 226 -1.57 9.22 15.57
CA GLN A 226 -2.75 8.48 16.03
C GLN A 226 -4.03 9.25 15.69
N THR A 227 -4.04 10.56 15.96
CA THR A 227 -5.19 11.43 15.65
C THR A 227 -5.50 11.48 14.16
N GLU A 228 -4.47 11.61 13.31
CA GLU A 228 -4.62 11.56 11.85
C GLU A 228 -5.18 10.22 11.38
N MET A 229 -4.67 9.10 11.90
CA MET A 229 -5.16 7.76 11.57
C MET A 229 -6.64 7.58 11.96
N THR A 230 -7.04 8.02 13.16
CA THR A 230 -8.44 7.97 13.61
C THR A 230 -9.33 8.87 12.74
N ARG A 231 -8.84 10.05 12.35
CA ARG A 231 -9.58 10.95 11.44
C ARG A 231 -9.76 10.31 10.07
N ALA A 232 -8.70 9.75 9.50
CA ALA A 232 -8.73 9.05 8.22
C ALA A 232 -9.68 7.84 8.25
N PHE A 233 -9.64 7.05 9.32
CA PHE A 233 -10.56 5.94 9.56
C PHE A 233 -12.03 6.35 9.46
N ARG A 234 -12.40 7.42 10.18
CA ARG A 234 -13.77 7.97 10.15
C ARG A 234 -14.12 8.54 8.78
N TYR A 235 -13.19 9.26 8.16
CA TYR A 235 -13.41 9.88 6.85
C TYR A 235 -13.63 8.83 5.76
N ASN A 236 -12.79 7.80 5.67
CA ASN A 236 -12.84 6.76 4.64
C ASN A 236 -14.13 5.91 4.71
N ARG A 237 -14.82 5.92 5.85
CA ARG A 237 -16.10 5.24 6.09
C ARG A 237 -17.28 6.20 6.17
N SER A 238 -17.07 7.49 5.91
CA SER A 238 -18.14 8.48 5.89
C SER A 238 -18.78 8.54 4.51
N SER A 239 -20.04 8.96 4.44
CA SER A 239 -20.75 9.23 3.18
C SER A 239 -20.42 10.61 2.57
N ALA A 240 -19.23 11.15 2.86
CA ALA A 240 -18.84 12.46 2.34
C ALA A 240 -18.71 12.42 0.81
N VAL A 241 -19.03 13.54 0.14
CA VAL A 241 -19.13 13.65 -1.34
C VAL A 241 -17.87 13.16 -2.08
N TYR A 242 -16.69 13.28 -1.46
CA TYR A 242 -15.41 12.91 -2.05
C TYR A 242 -14.92 11.51 -1.63
N VAL A 243 -15.66 10.84 -0.75
CA VAL A 243 -15.45 9.44 -0.44
C VAL A 243 -16.26 8.66 -1.47
N PRO A 244 -15.64 7.77 -2.25
CA PRO A 244 -16.39 6.97 -3.21
C PRO A 244 -17.55 6.26 -2.52
N GLN A 245 -18.68 6.09 -3.21
CA GLN A 245 -19.94 5.54 -2.68
C GLN A 245 -19.80 4.16 -2.01
N ASP A 246 -18.64 3.52 -2.20
CA ASP A 246 -18.26 2.25 -1.61
C ASP A 246 -17.54 2.36 -0.26
N GLY A 247 -17.45 3.55 0.36
CA GLY A 247 -16.85 3.74 1.69
C GLY A 247 -17.47 2.84 2.77
N ASP A 248 -18.79 2.64 2.69
CA ASP A 248 -19.55 1.76 3.59
C ASP A 248 -19.17 0.27 3.45
N LYS A 249 -18.44 -0.11 2.38
CA LYS A 249 -17.96 -1.48 2.17
C LYS A 249 -16.62 -1.75 2.88
N LEU A 250 -15.99 -0.72 3.46
CA LEU A 250 -14.80 -0.93 4.28
C LEU A 250 -15.21 -1.56 5.62
N PRO A 251 -14.43 -2.54 6.13
CA PRO A 251 -14.72 -3.14 7.42
C PRO A 251 -14.59 -2.09 8.54
N ASN A 252 -15.39 -2.24 9.60
CA ASN A 252 -15.36 -1.37 10.78
C ASN A 252 -14.17 -1.71 11.71
N VAL A 253 -12.97 -1.73 11.15
CA VAL A 253 -11.69 -1.96 11.83
C VAL A 253 -10.64 -1.03 11.24
N LEU A 254 -9.67 -0.60 12.03
CA LEU A 254 -8.59 0.27 11.57
C LEU A 254 -7.68 -0.50 10.59
N LEU A 255 -7.64 -0.06 9.34
CA LEU A 255 -6.87 -0.69 8.27
C LEU A 255 -5.55 0.05 8.02
N ARG A 256 -4.55 -0.64 7.48
CA ARG A 256 -3.28 -0.04 7.08
C ARG A 256 -3.45 1.11 6.09
N CYS A 257 -4.45 1.05 5.22
CA CYS A 257 -4.80 2.16 4.34
C CYS A 257 -5.26 3.43 5.09
N ASP A 258 -5.84 3.33 6.28
CA ASP A 258 -6.19 4.48 7.12
C ASP A 258 -4.92 5.19 7.64
N SER A 259 -3.79 4.48 7.69
CA SER A 259 -2.48 5.09 7.97
C SER A 259 -1.98 5.97 6.82
N LEU A 260 -2.60 5.96 5.64
CA LEU A 260 -2.16 6.84 4.55
C LEU A 260 -2.69 8.28 4.71
N ASP A 261 -3.59 8.53 5.66
CA ASP A 261 -4.30 9.81 5.82
C ASP A 261 -4.94 10.24 4.48
N GLN A 262 -4.65 11.44 3.98
CA GLN A 262 -5.17 11.96 2.72
C GLN A 262 -4.40 11.46 1.48
N TYR A 263 -3.37 10.62 1.64
CA TYR A 263 -2.50 10.14 0.57
C TYR A 263 -2.88 8.73 0.11
N THR A 264 -4.16 8.52 -0.19
CA THR A 264 -4.71 7.19 -0.46
C THR A 264 -4.52 6.72 -1.90
N ALA A 265 -4.08 7.58 -2.82
CA ALA A 265 -3.87 7.20 -4.21
C ALA A 265 -2.44 6.68 -4.46
N PHE A 266 -2.35 5.66 -5.31
CA PHE A 266 -1.10 5.15 -5.84
C PHE A 266 -0.42 6.22 -6.70
N GLY A 267 0.79 6.62 -6.31
CA GLY A 267 1.57 7.66 -6.97
C GLY A 267 2.72 7.14 -7.83
N GLY A 268 2.85 5.82 -7.97
CA GLY A 268 3.98 5.17 -8.63
C GLY A 268 5.05 4.65 -7.67
N ILE A 269 6.06 4.02 -8.25
CA ILE A 269 7.21 3.43 -7.58
C ILE A 269 8.47 4.07 -8.15
N VAL A 270 9.38 4.51 -7.27
CA VAL A 270 10.62 5.19 -7.66
C VAL A 270 11.85 4.57 -7.03
N GLN A 271 12.98 4.69 -7.72
CA GLN A 271 14.28 4.27 -7.21
C GLN A 271 14.95 5.42 -6.44
N ASP A 272 14.47 5.73 -5.23
CA ASP A 272 15.18 6.67 -4.33
C ASP A 272 16.19 5.92 -3.45
N LYS A 273 17.43 5.82 -3.95
CA LYS A 273 18.53 5.18 -3.21
C LYS A 273 18.83 5.88 -1.88
N ARG A 274 18.64 7.20 -1.80
CA ARG A 274 18.92 7.97 -0.57
C ARG A 274 17.90 7.63 0.50
N TYR A 275 16.63 7.60 0.13
CA TYR A 275 15.55 7.22 1.03
C TYR A 275 15.67 5.76 1.47
N VAL A 276 15.88 4.84 0.53
CA VAL A 276 16.03 3.40 0.82
C VAL A 276 17.19 3.15 1.79
N LYS A 277 18.34 3.80 1.57
CA LYS A 277 19.51 3.70 2.48
C LYS A 277 19.19 4.23 3.88
N LYS A 278 18.44 5.34 3.98
CA LYS A 278 18.02 5.93 5.26
C LYS A 278 17.09 4.99 6.05
N VAL A 279 16.11 4.37 5.38
CA VAL A 279 15.10 3.53 6.04
C VAL A 279 15.61 2.13 6.35
N CYS A 280 16.42 1.54 5.47
CA CYS A 280 16.86 0.17 5.66
C CYS A 280 18.04 0.03 6.63
N ALA A 281 18.68 1.14 7.03
CA ALA A 281 19.83 1.19 7.96
C ALA A 281 21.00 0.23 7.61
N LEU A 282 20.99 -0.31 6.38
CA LEU A 282 21.90 -1.34 5.88
C LEU A 282 22.44 -0.92 4.50
N ALA A 283 23.46 -1.66 4.03
CA ALA A 283 23.94 -1.58 2.66
C ALA A 283 22.78 -1.68 1.66
N GLU A 284 22.91 -1.01 0.51
CA GLU A 284 21.86 -0.94 -0.52
C GLU A 284 21.32 -2.34 -0.83
N VAL A 285 20.06 -2.59 -0.45
CA VAL A 285 19.39 -3.87 -0.72
C VAL A 285 18.84 -3.80 -2.14
N PRO A 286 19.38 -4.59 -3.09
CA PRO A 286 18.88 -4.59 -4.46
C PRO A 286 17.39 -4.99 -4.49
N GLY A 287 16.63 -4.41 -5.43
CA GLY A 287 15.20 -4.66 -5.54
C GLY A 287 14.34 -3.97 -4.47
N THR A 288 14.89 -3.01 -3.72
CA THR A 288 14.11 -2.16 -2.81
C THR A 288 13.79 -0.81 -3.46
N PHE A 289 12.52 -0.44 -3.48
CA PHE A 289 12.02 0.79 -4.10
C PHE A 289 11.11 1.57 -3.16
N GLU A 290 10.94 2.87 -3.43
CA GLU A 290 9.99 3.72 -2.72
C GLU A 290 8.63 3.69 -3.40
N LEU A 291 7.58 3.39 -2.63
CA LEU A 291 6.19 3.54 -3.02
C LEU A 291 5.74 4.99 -2.71
N LEU A 292 5.42 5.72 -3.77
CA LEU A 292 4.83 7.05 -3.66
C LEU A 292 3.34 6.93 -3.42
N CYS A 293 2.87 7.65 -2.41
CA CYS A 293 1.45 7.79 -2.10
C CYS A 293 1.07 9.26 -2.29
N ILE A 294 0.08 9.52 -3.14
CA ILE A 294 -0.37 10.87 -3.50
C ILE A 294 -1.79 11.11 -3.02
N LYS A 295 -2.19 12.38 -2.94
CA LYS A 295 -3.59 12.70 -2.68
C LYS A 295 -4.42 12.29 -3.90
N PRO A 296 -5.59 11.68 -3.72
CA PRO A 296 -6.47 11.39 -4.84
C PRO A 296 -6.80 12.69 -5.56
N PHE A 297 -6.73 12.67 -6.90
CA PHE A 297 -7.16 13.80 -7.70
C PHE A 297 -8.66 13.99 -7.49
N ILE A 298 -9.05 15.12 -6.92
CA ILE A 298 -10.44 15.56 -6.97
C ILE A 298 -10.64 16.02 -8.41
N VAL A 299 -11.30 15.19 -9.21
CA VAL A 299 -11.79 15.62 -10.53
C VAL A 299 -12.97 16.53 -10.23
N ASN A 300 -12.71 17.85 -10.22
CA ASN A 300 -13.75 18.88 -10.14
C ASN A 300 -14.56 18.95 -11.43
#